data_AF-A0A0D2RW75-F1
#
_entry.id   AF-A0A0D2RW75-F1
#
_cell.length_a   1.000
_cell.length_b   1.000
_cell.length_c   1.000
_cell.angle_alpha   90.00
_cell.angle_beta   90.00
_cell.angle_gamma   90.00
#
_symmetry.space_group_name_H-M   'P 1'
#
loop_
_entity.id
_entity.type
_entity.pdbx_description
1 polymer ?
#
loop_
_entity_poly.entity_id
_entity_poly.type
_entity_poly.pdbx_seq_one_letter_code
_entity_poly.pdbx_strand_id
1 'polypeptide(L)'
;MLIAQLMFVEIESAKEYLMFVEKHFYSSNKSFIGTLMAQLTTTKFDGTREIQEHIIEMTNIVTSLKPYGMVLDDSFLVQFILNSLPLNFE
;
A
#
# COMPACT_ATOMS: atom_id res chain seq x y z
N MET A 1 12.96 1.25 -10.99
CA MET A 1 13.90 0.37 -10.25
C MET A 1 13.90 -1.08 -10.74
N LEU A 2 12.75 -1.69 -11.10
CA LEU A 2 12.69 -3.07 -11.65
C LEU A 2 13.44 -3.27 -12.99
N ILE A 3 13.41 -2.28 -13.88
CA ILE A 3 14.01 -2.38 -15.23
C ILE A 3 15.55 -2.47 -15.17
N ALA A 4 16.18 -1.86 -14.16
CA ALA A 4 17.64 -1.83 -14.03
C ALA A 4 18.23 -3.16 -13.52
N GLN A 5 17.51 -3.92 -12.68
CA GLN A 5 17.96 -5.23 -12.19
C GLN A 5 17.85 -6.33 -13.26
N LEU A 6 16.99 -6.14 -14.27
CA LEU A 6 16.92 -7.01 -15.44
C LEU A 6 18.17 -6.92 -16.32
N MET A 7 18.91 -5.80 -16.25
CA MET A 7 20.07 -5.54 -17.11
C MET A 7 21.37 -6.19 -16.61
N PHE A 8 21.37 -6.77 -15.40
CA PHE A 8 22.55 -7.36 -14.74
C PHE A 8 22.41 -8.85 -14.41
N VAL A 9 21.25 -9.47 -14.69
CA VAL A 9 21.06 -10.92 -14.54
C VAL A 9 21.15 -11.54 -15.92
N GLU A 10 22.17 -12.38 -16.15
CA GLU A 10 22.15 -13.29 -17.30
C GLU A 10 21.01 -14.28 -17.08
N ILE A 11 19.99 -14.18 -17.92
CA ILE A 11 18.83 -15.07 -17.92
C ILE A 11 19.01 -16.01 -19.11
N GLU A 12 19.40 -17.24 -18.84
CA GLU A 12 19.79 -18.19 -19.88
C GLU A 12 18.61 -19.01 -20.41
N SER A 13 17.46 -18.97 -19.71
CA SER A 13 16.25 -19.66 -20.15
C SER A 13 14.95 -18.91 -19.82
N ALA A 14 13.90 -19.22 -20.59
CA ALA A 14 12.55 -18.74 -20.32
C ALA A 14 12.04 -19.17 -18.92
N LYS A 15 12.50 -20.32 -18.41
CA LYS A 15 12.15 -20.79 -17.06
C LYS A 15 12.77 -19.92 -15.97
N GLU A 16 14.04 -19.55 -16.11
CA GLU A 16 14.73 -18.64 -15.18
C GLU A 16 14.11 -17.25 -15.20
N TYR A 17 13.72 -16.76 -16.38
CA TYR A 17 12.97 -15.52 -16.51
C TYR A 17 11.69 -15.54 -15.69
N LEU A 18 10.89 -16.61 -15.83
CA LEU A 18 9.63 -16.75 -15.10
C LEU A 18 9.83 -16.81 -13.58
N MET A 19 10.82 -17.57 -13.11
CA MET A 19 11.17 -17.63 -11.68
C MET A 19 11.67 -16.28 -11.14
N PHE A 20 12.45 -15.55 -11.94
CA PHE A 20 12.92 -14.21 -11.60
C PHE A 20 11.73 -13.24 -11.47
N VAL A 21 10.82 -13.23 -12.45
CA VAL A 21 9.61 -12.41 -12.45
C VAL A 21 8.73 -12.76 -11.24
N GLU A 22 8.48 -14.04 -11.00
CA GLU A 22 7.68 -14.49 -9.85
C GLU A 22 8.27 -14.01 -8.52
N LYS A 23 9.58 -14.21 -8.31
CA LYS A 23 10.29 -13.78 -7.10
C LYS A 23 10.23 -12.27 -6.90
N HIS A 24 10.49 -11.49 -7.94
CA HIS A 24 10.52 -10.02 -7.86
C HIS A 24 9.12 -9.41 -7.80
N PHE A 25 8.14 -10.01 -8.47
CA PHE A 25 6.75 -9.59 -8.37
C PHE A 25 6.21 -9.84 -6.97
N TYR A 26 6.50 -11.01 -6.39
CA TYR A 26 6.10 -11.33 -5.02
C TYR A 26 6.78 -10.44 -3.98
N SER A 27 8.09 -10.15 -4.12
CA SER A 27 8.79 -9.21 -3.23
C SER A 27 8.29 -7.77 -3.39
N SER A 28 8.01 -7.34 -4.62
CA SER A 28 7.42 -6.02 -4.90
C SER A 28 6.02 -5.90 -4.32
N ASN A 29 5.19 -6.95 -4.40
CA ASN A 29 3.88 -6.99 -3.75
C ASN A 29 4.01 -6.87 -2.23
N LYS A 30 4.95 -7.57 -1.59
CA LYS A 30 5.19 -7.43 -0.15
C LYS A 30 5.63 -6.03 0.24
N SER A 31 6.57 -5.45 -0.50
CA SER A 31 7.02 -4.07 -0.26
C SER A 31 5.89 -3.08 -0.46
N PHE A 32 5.05 -3.27 -1.49
CA PHE A 32 3.92 -2.41 -1.80
C PHE A 32 2.84 -2.46 -0.71
N ILE A 33 2.47 -3.66 -0.25
CA ILE A 33 1.57 -3.85 0.89
C ILE A 33 2.14 -3.15 2.13
N GLY A 34 3.45 -3.31 2.39
CA GLY A 34 4.13 -2.65 3.51
C GLY A 34 4.04 -1.12 3.43
N THR A 35 4.25 -0.55 2.24
CA THR A 35 4.10 0.91 2.01
C THR A 35 2.67 1.38 2.25
N LEU A 36 1.67 0.68 1.72
CA LEU A 36 0.26 1.03 1.92
C LEU A 36 -0.14 0.93 3.40
N MET A 37 0.34 -0.09 4.12
CA MET A 37 0.11 -0.22 5.57
C MET A 37 0.77 0.91 6.36
N ALA A 38 2.00 1.28 5.99
CA ALA A 38 2.66 2.44 6.59
C ALA A 38 1.82 3.69 6.37
N GLN A 39 1.41 3.99 5.13
CA GLN A 39 0.53 5.12 4.82
C GLN A 39 -0.76 5.08 5.64
N LEU A 40 -1.47 3.95 5.70
CA LEU A 40 -2.70 3.81 6.47
C LEU A 40 -2.53 4.17 7.96
N THR A 41 -1.39 3.81 8.55
CA THR A 41 -1.12 4.02 9.98
C THR A 41 -0.51 5.38 10.31
N THR A 42 0.17 6.01 9.34
CA THR A 42 0.90 7.27 9.56
C THR A 42 0.20 8.49 8.98
N THR A 43 -0.68 8.33 8.00
CA THR A 43 -1.41 9.45 7.40
C THR A 43 -2.24 10.14 8.48
N LYS A 44 -2.01 11.44 8.65
CA LYS A 44 -2.74 12.30 9.59
C LYS A 44 -3.56 13.33 8.83
N PHE A 45 -4.68 13.73 9.41
CA PHE A 45 -5.43 14.86 8.94
C PHE A 45 -4.72 16.15 9.38
N ASP A 46 -4.36 17.00 8.42
CA ASP A 46 -3.56 18.21 8.65
C ASP A 46 -4.41 19.48 8.74
N GLY A 47 -5.74 19.38 8.55
CA GLY A 47 -6.65 20.52 8.59
C GLY A 47 -6.60 21.43 7.37
N THR A 48 -5.76 21.15 6.37
CA THR A 48 -5.62 22.03 5.18
C THR A 48 -6.70 21.77 4.14
N ARG A 49 -7.16 20.53 4.06
CA ARG A 49 -8.15 20.04 3.11
C ARG A 49 -9.42 19.56 3.81
N GLU A 50 -10.47 19.32 3.04
CA GLU A 50 -11.73 18.85 3.58
C GLU A 50 -11.61 17.45 4.21
N ILE A 51 -12.37 17.22 5.28
CA ILE A 51 -12.40 15.93 5.98
C ILE A 51 -12.86 14.80 5.05
N GLN A 52 -13.73 15.09 4.08
CA GLN A 52 -14.19 14.13 3.09
C GLN A 52 -13.05 13.65 2.20
N GLU A 53 -12.15 14.54 1.78
CA GLU A 53 -10.98 14.17 0.98
C GLU A 53 -10.05 13.25 1.76
N HIS A 54 -9.88 13.50 3.05
CA HIS A 54 -9.09 12.63 3.93
C HIS A 54 -9.71 11.23 4.08
N ILE A 55 -11.02 11.15 4.27
CA ILE A 55 -11.75 9.87 4.33
C ILE A 55 -11.60 9.09 3.01
N ILE A 56 -11.70 9.78 1.87
CA ILE A 56 -11.52 9.18 0.55
C ILE A 56 -10.09 8.63 0.40
N GLU A 57 -9.07 9.36 0.84
CA GLU A 57 -7.69 8.87 0.80
C GLU A 57 -7.53 7.60 1.65
N MET A 58 -8.01 7.60 2.89
CA MET A 58 -7.95 6.44 3.79
C MET A 58 -8.69 5.22 3.18
N THR A 59 -9.86 5.46 2.58
CA THR A 59 -10.65 4.43 1.90
C THR A 59 -9.93 3.87 0.67
N ASN A 60 -9.26 4.72 -0.10
CA ASN A 60 -8.49 4.31 -1.27
C ASN A 60 -7.32 3.40 -0.87
N ILE A 61 -6.58 3.73 0.19
CA ILE A 61 -5.48 2.89 0.71
C ILE A 61 -6.00 1.50 1.08
N VAL A 62 -7.10 1.41 1.85
CA VAL A 62 -7.72 0.13 2.20
C VAL A 62 -8.20 -0.63 0.97
N THR A 63 -8.77 0.06 -0.01
CA THR A 63 -9.24 -0.57 -1.26
C THR A 63 -8.07 -1.12 -2.08
N SER A 64 -6.92 -0.44 -2.10
CA SER A 64 -5.69 -0.93 -2.75
C SER A 64 -5.08 -2.16 -2.05
N LEU A 65 -5.39 -2.39 -0.78
CA LEU A 65 -4.94 -3.56 -0.03
C LEU A 65 -5.78 -4.83 -0.31
N LYS A 66 -7.06 -4.68 -0.68
CA LYS A 66 -8.00 -5.80 -0.90
C LYS A 66 -7.50 -6.86 -1.91
N PRO A 67 -6.94 -6.52 -3.08
CA PRO A 67 -6.46 -7.51 -4.05
C PRO A 67 -5.33 -8.41 -3.53
N TYR A 68 -4.66 -7.98 -2.45
CA TYR A 68 -3.56 -8.71 -1.82
C TYR A 68 -3.99 -9.56 -0.62
N GLY A 69 -5.30 -9.77 -0.43
CA GLY A 69 -5.85 -10.54 0.69
C GLY A 69 -5.87 -9.78 2.01
N MET A 70 -5.47 -8.51 2.02
CA MET A 70 -5.53 -7.62 3.18
C MET A 70 -6.90 -6.95 3.22
N VAL A 71 -7.93 -7.70 3.60
CA VAL A 71 -9.30 -7.20 3.75
C VAL A 71 -9.47 -6.66 5.15
N LEU A 72 -9.64 -5.35 5.26
CA LEU A 72 -10.03 -4.67 6.49
C LEU A 72 -11.55 -4.47 6.46
N ASP A 73 -12.21 -4.77 7.57
CA ASP A 73 -13.62 -4.42 7.72
C ASP A 73 -13.80 -2.92 7.97
N ASP A 74 -15.04 -2.46 7.80
CA ASP A 74 -15.38 -1.04 7.91
C ASP A 74 -15.10 -0.48 9.31
N SER A 75 -15.19 -1.30 10.37
CA SER A 75 -14.89 -0.85 11.74
C SER A 75 -13.41 -0.53 11.92
N PHE A 76 -12.50 -1.30 11.30
CA PHE A 76 -11.08 -0.97 11.30
C PHE A 76 -10.80 0.30 10.50
N LEU A 77 -11.43 0.47 9.33
CA LEU A 77 -11.28 1.70 8.54
C LEU A 77 -11.72 2.93 9.35
N VAL A 78 -12.87 2.86 10.02
CA VAL A 78 -13.35 3.92 10.91
C VAL A 78 -12.34 4.19 12.03
N GLN A 79 -11.79 3.16 12.66
CA GLN A 79 -10.78 3.34 13.71
C GLN A 79 -9.51 4.02 13.19
N PHE A 80 -9.04 3.67 11.99
CA PHE A 80 -7.89 4.33 11.37
C PHE A 80 -8.17 5.79 11.05
N ILE A 81 -9.36 6.10 10.52
CA ILE A 81 -9.80 7.47 10.27
C ILE A 81 -9.87 8.27 11.57
N LEU A 82 -10.44 7.71 12.65
CA LEU A 82 -10.48 8.41 13.93
C LEU A 82 -9.08 8.66 14.50
N ASN A 83 -8.18 7.68 14.37
CA ASN A 83 -6.80 7.80 14.84
C ASN A 83 -5.95 8.78 14.01
N SER A 84 -6.37 9.14 12.80
CA SER A 84 -5.67 10.11 11.95
C SER A 84 -6.08 11.54 12.23
N LEU A 85 -7.19 11.78 12.95
CA LEU A 85 -7.64 13.12 13.31
C LEU A 85 -6.80 13.72 14.45
N PRO A 86 -6.64 15.05 14.47
CA PRO A 86 -6.01 15.71 15.60
C PRO A 86 -6.93 15.65 16.83
N LEU A 87 -6.35 15.62 18.04
CA LEU A 87 -7.09 15.46 19.30
C LEU A 87 -8.13 16.57 19.56
N ASN A 88 -7.95 17.73 18.93
CA ASN A 88 -8.80 18.91 19.04
C ASN A 88 -9.79 19.06 17.88
N PHE A 89 -10.10 17.96 17.16
CA PHE A 89 -11.08 17.95 16.08
C PHE A 89 -12.55 17.87 16.57
N GLU A 90 -12.79 18.04 17.87
CA GLU A 90 -14.13 18.26 18.45
C GLU A 90 -14.73 19.61 18.06
#